data_AF-A0A0R3R3S2-F1
#
_entry.id   AF-A0A0R3R3S2-F1
#
_cell.length_a   1.000
_cell.length_b   1.000
_cell.length_c   1.000
_cell.angle_alpha   90.00
_cell.angle_beta   90.00
_cell.angle_gamma   90.00
#
_symmetry.space_group_name_H-M   'P 1'
#
loop_
_entity.id
_entity.type
_entity.pdbx_description
1 polymer ?
#
loop_
_entity_poly.entity_id
_entity_poly.type
_entity_poly.pdbx_seq_one_letter_code
_entity_poly.pdbx_strand_id
1 'polypeptide(L)'
;MVKEEEEASASQASVLAVLASNENGLSNEDLMKRTTGMDVKARGEAVNVLLSSGKIEMLPGHTSGAFILRLRKGTQIADATHEEQLIYSLIEESGRKGIWIRDIRDRTGLSQTQMRKVLKVLEQRKLVKSIKAVGTTKKCYMLYDMVADESLTGGTFYSDQQLDSQFVETLAHICVAMLQIIEKALQSKRKLSEDNHKNDPSAAREFAF
;
A
#
# COMPACT_ATOMS: atom_id res chain seq x y z
N MET A 1 -13.07 18.43 -41.35
CA MET A 1 -11.75 17.81 -41.08
C MET A 1 -10.88 18.66 -40.14
N VAL A 2 -10.21 19.74 -40.54
CA VAL A 2 -9.30 20.48 -39.60
C VAL A 2 -10.03 21.13 -38.41
N LYS A 3 -11.21 21.71 -38.62
CA LYS A 3 -12.01 22.32 -37.53
C LYS A 3 -12.60 21.31 -36.53
N GLU A 4 -12.95 20.11 -36.99
CA GLU A 4 -13.54 19.07 -36.13
C GLU A 4 -12.48 18.43 -35.22
N GLU A 5 -11.24 18.25 -35.70
CA GLU A 5 -10.14 17.77 -34.86
C GLU A 5 -9.74 18.80 -33.80
N GLU A 6 -9.77 20.08 -34.14
CA GLU A 6 -9.43 21.17 -33.22
C GLU A 6 -10.50 21.32 -32.11
N GLU A 7 -11.78 21.20 -32.48
CA GLU A 7 -12.91 21.24 -31.55
C GLU A 7 -13.00 19.98 -30.68
N ALA A 8 -12.64 18.81 -31.23
CA ALA A 8 -12.49 17.57 -30.47
C ALA A 8 -11.32 17.62 -29.47
N SER A 9 -10.19 18.26 -29.84
CA SER A 9 -9.05 18.46 -28.95
C SER A 9 -9.38 19.46 -27.83
N ALA A 10 -10.09 20.55 -28.14
CA ALA A 10 -10.58 21.50 -27.15
C ALA A 10 -11.58 20.85 -26.17
N SER A 11 -12.46 20.00 -26.69
CA SER A 11 -13.41 19.20 -25.90
C SER A 11 -12.70 18.26 -24.93
N GLN A 12 -11.65 17.56 -25.38
CA GLN A 12 -10.83 16.70 -24.53
C GLN A 12 -10.11 17.48 -23.44
N ALA A 13 -9.51 18.62 -23.77
CA ALA A 13 -8.80 19.48 -22.81
C ALA A 13 -9.74 20.01 -21.72
N SER A 14 -10.96 20.41 -22.10
CA SER A 14 -11.97 20.90 -21.15
C SER A 14 -12.43 19.81 -20.18
N VAL A 15 -12.70 18.59 -20.68
CA VAL A 15 -13.04 17.44 -19.85
C VAL A 15 -11.88 17.07 -18.91
N LEU A 16 -10.65 17.09 -19.40
CA LEU A 16 -9.46 16.84 -18.57
C LEU A 16 -9.29 17.89 -17.45
N ALA A 17 -9.50 19.18 -17.74
CA ALA A 17 -9.39 20.24 -16.74
C ALA A 17 -10.44 20.09 -15.63
N VAL A 18 -11.66 19.72 -15.99
CA VAL A 18 -12.75 19.48 -15.03
C VAL A 18 -12.46 18.26 -14.15
N LEU A 19 -11.92 17.18 -14.73
CA LEU A 19 -11.52 15.98 -13.99
C LEU A 19 -10.28 16.21 -13.12
N ALA A 20 -9.31 17.00 -13.59
CA ALA A 20 -8.13 17.37 -12.81
C ALA A 20 -8.48 18.20 -11.56
N SER A 21 -9.55 19.00 -11.65
CA SER A 21 -10.06 19.78 -10.51
C SER A 21 -10.80 18.94 -9.46
N ASN A 22 -11.09 17.66 -9.74
CA ASN A 22 -11.86 16.79 -8.86
C ASN A 22 -11.14 15.45 -8.66
N GLU A 23 -10.28 15.37 -7.63
CA GLU A 23 -9.44 14.19 -7.38
C GLU A 23 -10.22 12.88 -7.11
N ASN A 24 -11.42 12.98 -6.55
CA ASN A 24 -12.25 11.81 -6.22
C ASN A 24 -13.13 11.33 -7.39
N GLY A 25 -13.02 11.99 -8.56
CA GLY A 25 -13.81 11.71 -9.75
C GLY A 25 -15.18 12.39 -9.75
N LEU A 26 -15.82 12.36 -10.92
CA LEU A 26 -17.10 13.01 -11.22
C LEU A 26 -18.10 12.00 -11.79
N SER A 27 -19.36 12.13 -11.37
CA SER A 27 -20.46 11.42 -12.01
C SER A 27 -20.73 11.98 -13.40
N ASN A 28 -21.42 11.22 -14.26
CA ASN A 28 -21.84 11.72 -15.57
C ASN A 28 -22.69 13.00 -15.43
N GLU A 29 -23.62 13.05 -14.47
CA GLU A 29 -24.48 14.22 -14.24
C GLU A 29 -23.69 15.47 -13.84
N ASP A 30 -22.70 15.32 -12.96
CA ASP A 30 -21.88 16.45 -12.52
C ASP A 30 -20.93 16.91 -13.61
N LEU A 31 -20.44 15.97 -14.44
CA LEU A 31 -19.70 16.31 -15.64
C LEU A 31 -20.56 17.14 -16.59
N MET A 32 -21.84 16.77 -16.81
CA MET A 32 -22.76 17.54 -17.64
C MET A 32 -22.98 18.97 -17.10
N LYS A 33 -23.15 19.13 -15.79
CA LYS A 33 -23.33 20.43 -15.14
C LYS A 33 -22.08 21.32 -15.25
N ARG A 34 -20.88 20.74 -15.24
CA ARG A 34 -19.62 21.48 -15.31
C ARG A 34 -19.16 21.76 -16.74
N THR A 35 -19.70 21.06 -17.74
CA THR A 35 -19.37 21.23 -19.16
C THR A 35 -20.58 21.63 -19.98
N THR A 36 -21.41 22.54 -19.46
CA THR A 36 -22.65 23.03 -20.12
C THR A 36 -22.42 23.67 -21.49
N GLY A 37 -21.20 24.12 -21.79
CA GLY A 37 -20.82 24.67 -23.10
C GLY A 37 -20.47 23.64 -24.18
N MET A 38 -20.56 22.34 -23.90
CA MET A 38 -20.20 21.28 -24.84
C MET A 38 -21.43 20.48 -25.27
N ASP A 39 -21.48 20.09 -26.55
CA ASP A 39 -22.48 19.16 -27.05
C ASP A 39 -22.34 17.78 -26.39
N VAL A 40 -23.48 17.11 -26.19
CA VAL A 40 -23.55 15.82 -25.50
C VAL A 40 -22.80 14.73 -26.28
N LYS A 41 -22.87 14.74 -27.63
CA LYS A 41 -22.11 13.79 -28.45
C LYS A 41 -20.62 14.08 -28.41
N ALA A 42 -20.23 15.33 -28.62
CA ALA A 42 -18.83 15.74 -28.59
C ALA A 42 -18.16 15.39 -27.24
N ARG A 43 -18.89 15.53 -26.13
CA ARG A 43 -18.42 15.11 -24.80
C ARG A 43 -18.26 13.59 -24.70
N GLY A 44 -19.25 12.82 -25.16
CA GLY A 44 -19.18 11.35 -25.13
C GLY A 44 -18.00 10.81 -25.97
N GLU A 45 -17.77 11.41 -27.13
CA GLU A 45 -16.62 11.10 -27.99
C GLU A 45 -15.30 11.48 -27.30
N ALA A 46 -15.21 12.68 -26.71
CA ALA A 46 -14.04 13.09 -25.94
C ALA A 46 -13.75 12.13 -24.77
N VAL A 47 -14.77 11.72 -24.01
CA VAL A 47 -14.61 10.75 -22.91
C VAL A 47 -14.14 9.39 -23.44
N ASN A 48 -14.70 8.88 -24.54
CA ASN A 48 -14.27 7.62 -25.15
C ASN A 48 -12.82 7.68 -25.64
N VAL A 49 -12.40 8.80 -26.24
CA VAL A 49 -11.01 9.02 -26.65
C VAL A 49 -10.08 9.12 -25.44
N LEU A 50 -10.50 9.77 -24.36
CA LEU A 50 -9.72 9.87 -23.13
C LEU A 50 -9.61 8.52 -22.39
N LEU A 51 -10.66 7.68 -22.44
CA LEU A 51 -10.65 6.32 -21.90
C LEU A 51 -9.73 5.40 -22.70
N SER A 52 -9.83 5.45 -24.04
CA SER A 52 -9.00 4.63 -24.94
C SER A 52 -7.52 5.06 -24.93
N SER A 53 -7.24 6.35 -24.77
CA SER A 53 -5.87 6.84 -24.54
C SER A 53 -5.36 6.58 -23.12
N GLY A 54 -6.21 6.11 -22.19
CA GLY A 54 -5.83 5.75 -20.83
C GLY A 54 -5.53 6.94 -19.91
N LYS A 55 -5.91 8.17 -20.29
CA LYS A 55 -5.74 9.36 -19.44
C LYS A 55 -6.75 9.44 -18.30
N ILE A 56 -7.91 8.80 -18.49
CA ILE A 56 -8.98 8.73 -17.49
C ILE A 56 -9.36 7.27 -17.26
N GLU A 57 -9.92 7.00 -16.09
CA GLU A 57 -10.45 5.69 -15.75
C GLU A 57 -11.88 5.80 -15.22
N MET A 58 -12.64 4.74 -15.45
CA MET A 58 -14.04 4.64 -15.06
C MET A 58 -14.15 3.69 -13.88
N LEU A 59 -14.69 4.18 -12.77
CA LEU A 59 -15.01 3.41 -11.59
C LEU A 59 -16.52 3.21 -11.48
N PRO A 60 -16.99 2.07 -10.93
CA PRO A 60 -18.39 1.93 -10.53
C PRO A 60 -18.78 3.02 -9.53
N GLY A 61 -19.97 3.59 -9.72
CA GLY A 61 -20.57 4.55 -8.81
C GLY A 61 -21.27 3.86 -7.64
N HIS A 62 -21.75 4.67 -6.69
CA HIS A 62 -22.48 4.19 -5.51
C HIS A 62 -23.84 3.56 -5.83
N THR A 63 -24.42 3.91 -6.97
CA THR A 63 -25.71 3.41 -7.46
C THR A 63 -25.50 2.40 -8.58
N SER A 64 -26.36 1.37 -8.64
CA SER A 64 -26.29 0.36 -9.70
C SER A 64 -26.43 1.01 -11.08
N GLY A 65 -25.43 0.84 -11.95
CA GLY A 65 -25.36 1.46 -13.28
C GLY A 65 -24.77 2.88 -13.31
N ALA A 66 -24.48 3.49 -12.17
CA ALA A 66 -23.73 4.74 -12.11
C ALA A 66 -22.23 4.46 -12.27
N PHE A 67 -21.51 5.42 -12.83
CA PHE A 67 -20.06 5.39 -12.95
C PHE A 67 -19.46 6.75 -12.60
N ILE A 68 -18.22 6.71 -12.13
CA ILE A 68 -17.42 7.87 -11.75
C ILE A 68 -16.21 7.89 -12.68
N LEU A 69 -15.99 9.01 -13.36
CA LEU A 69 -14.81 9.25 -14.16
C LEU A 69 -13.78 9.98 -13.31
N ARG A 70 -12.55 9.48 -13.25
CA ARG A 70 -11.43 10.17 -12.59
C ARG A 70 -10.21 10.23 -13.48
N LEU A 71 -9.36 11.21 -13.24
CA LEU A 71 -8.05 11.28 -13.88
C LEU A 71 -7.20 10.11 -13.38
N ARG A 72 -6.53 9.41 -14.31
CA ARG A 72 -5.60 8.35 -13.93
C ARG A 72 -4.36 9.00 -13.31
N LYS A 73 -3.98 8.53 -12.12
CA LYS A 73 -2.75 8.94 -11.44
C LYS A 73 -1.61 7.92 -11.59
N GLY A 74 -1.94 6.70 -12.01
CA GLY A 74 -1.03 5.56 -12.05
C GLY A 74 -0.28 5.36 -13.37
N THR A 75 0.78 4.56 -13.28
CA THR A 75 1.66 4.20 -14.38
C THR A 75 0.93 3.29 -15.38
N GLN A 76 0.98 3.64 -16.66
CA GLN A 76 0.38 2.81 -17.70
C GLN A 76 1.27 1.60 -17.98
N ILE A 77 0.79 0.41 -17.62
CA ILE A 77 1.43 -0.85 -18.03
C ILE A 77 1.20 -1.06 -19.54
N ALA A 78 2.26 -1.36 -20.28
CA ALA A 78 2.17 -1.77 -21.68
C ALA A 78 1.43 -3.13 -21.82
N ASP A 79 0.63 -3.28 -22.88
CA ASP A 79 -0.12 -4.51 -23.20
C ASP A 79 -0.98 -5.02 -22.03
N ALA A 80 -1.77 -4.12 -21.44
CA ALA A 80 -2.69 -4.45 -20.37
C ALA A 80 -4.11 -4.08 -20.76
N THR A 81 -5.04 -4.96 -20.40
CA THR A 81 -6.48 -4.73 -20.54
C THR A 81 -6.93 -3.59 -19.63
N HIS A 82 -8.11 -3.03 -19.93
CA HIS A 82 -8.68 -1.96 -19.11
C HIS A 82 -8.86 -2.39 -17.64
N GLU A 83 -9.25 -3.65 -17.40
CA GLU A 83 -9.41 -4.22 -16.06
C GLU A 83 -8.07 -4.35 -15.31
N GLU A 84 -7.01 -4.79 -16.00
CA GLU A 84 -5.64 -4.87 -15.45
C GLU A 84 -5.10 -3.50 -15.08
N GLN A 85 -5.29 -2.52 -15.96
CA GLN A 85 -4.89 -1.13 -15.73
C GLN A 85 -5.59 -0.52 -14.50
N LEU A 86 -6.89 -0.78 -14.37
CA LEU A 86 -7.69 -0.28 -13.26
C LEU A 86 -7.23 -0.86 -11.92
N ILE A 87 -7.05 -2.19 -11.87
CA ILE A 87 -6.56 -2.87 -10.66
C ILE A 87 -5.15 -2.38 -10.30
N TYR A 88 -4.26 -2.25 -11.29
CA TYR A 88 -2.90 -1.79 -11.05
C TYR A 88 -2.86 -0.36 -10.50
N SER A 89 -3.62 0.57 -11.09
CA SER A 89 -3.69 1.97 -10.64
C SER A 89 -4.19 2.07 -9.18
N LEU A 90 -5.19 1.26 -8.81
CA LEU A 90 -5.68 1.20 -7.42
C LEU A 90 -4.64 0.64 -6.44
N ILE A 91 -3.84 -0.34 -6.87
CA ILE A 91 -2.77 -0.91 -6.05
C ILE A 91 -1.64 0.11 -5.88
N GLU A 92 -1.27 0.82 -6.94
CA GLU A 92 -0.25 1.87 -6.91
C GLU A 92 -0.64 3.02 -5.98
N GLU A 93 -1.89 3.47 -6.02
CA GLU A 93 -2.44 4.48 -5.10
C GLU A 93 -2.37 4.06 -3.63
N SER A 94 -2.42 2.76 -3.34
CA SER A 94 -2.37 2.24 -1.96
C SER A 94 -0.97 2.22 -1.35
N GLY A 95 0.07 2.30 -2.19
CA GLY A 95 1.47 2.40 -1.76
C GLY A 95 1.91 1.28 -0.79
N ARG A 96 2.52 1.68 0.34
CA ARG A 96 3.13 0.75 1.32
C ARG A 96 2.13 -0.01 2.18
N LYS A 97 0.92 0.54 2.37
CA LYS A 97 -0.15 -0.13 3.13
C LYS A 97 -0.76 -1.29 2.32
N GLY A 98 -0.67 -1.19 0.99
CA GLY A 98 -1.33 -2.09 0.05
C GLY A 98 -2.85 -1.97 0.10
N ILE A 99 -3.53 -2.75 -0.73
CA ILE A 99 -4.98 -2.78 -0.83
C ILE A 99 -5.53 -4.19 -0.62
N TRP A 100 -6.61 -4.28 0.17
CA TRP A 100 -7.27 -5.55 0.47
C TRP A 100 -8.05 -6.06 -0.74
N ILE A 101 -8.09 -7.39 -0.94
CA ILE A 101 -8.83 -8.01 -2.05
C ILE A 101 -10.31 -7.59 -2.11
N ARG A 102 -10.94 -7.40 -0.96
CA ARG A 102 -12.33 -6.95 -0.87
C ARG A 102 -12.48 -5.51 -1.35
N ASP A 103 -11.55 -4.64 -0.98
CA ASP A 103 -11.59 -3.23 -1.35
C ASP A 103 -11.28 -3.03 -2.83
N ILE A 104 -10.42 -3.87 -3.43
CA ILE A 104 -10.25 -3.91 -4.90
C ILE A 104 -11.59 -4.26 -5.56
N ARG A 105 -12.29 -5.28 -5.08
CA ARG A 105 -13.57 -5.71 -5.65
C ARG A 105 -14.62 -4.60 -5.55
N ASP A 106 -14.73 -4.00 -4.37
CA ASP A 106 -15.75 -2.98 -4.10
C ASP A 106 -15.46 -1.69 -4.90
N ARG A 107 -14.18 -1.37 -5.18
CA ARG A 107 -13.78 -0.20 -6.00
C ARG A 107 -13.81 -0.45 -7.51
N THR A 108 -13.51 -1.66 -7.97
CA THR A 108 -13.48 -1.99 -9.41
C THR A 108 -14.84 -2.46 -9.93
N GLY A 109 -15.69 -3.00 -9.06
CA GLY A 109 -16.99 -3.57 -9.44
C GLY A 109 -16.88 -4.87 -10.24
N LEU A 110 -15.68 -5.43 -10.37
CA LEU A 110 -15.42 -6.65 -11.14
C LEU A 110 -15.93 -7.89 -10.40
N SER A 111 -16.32 -8.91 -11.16
CA SER A 111 -16.68 -10.20 -10.57
C SER A 111 -15.47 -10.85 -9.88
N GLN A 112 -15.75 -11.66 -8.85
CA GLN A 112 -14.71 -12.33 -8.08
C GLN A 112 -13.79 -13.20 -8.95
N THR A 113 -14.33 -13.78 -10.03
CA THR A 113 -13.59 -14.64 -10.96
C THR A 113 -12.69 -13.83 -11.88
N GLN A 114 -13.19 -12.73 -12.46
CA GLN A 114 -12.40 -11.83 -13.32
C GLN A 114 -11.25 -11.21 -12.52
N MET A 115 -11.55 -10.64 -11.36
CA MET A 115 -10.54 -10.03 -10.48
C MET A 115 -9.42 -11.02 -10.12
N ARG A 116 -9.75 -12.27 -9.79
CA ARG A 116 -8.73 -13.31 -9.49
C ARG A 116 -7.88 -13.67 -10.70
N LYS A 117 -8.46 -13.73 -11.91
CA LYS A 117 -7.71 -13.99 -13.14
C LYS A 117 -6.72 -12.86 -13.41
N VAL A 118 -7.20 -11.62 -13.36
CA VAL A 118 -6.39 -10.41 -13.57
C VAL A 118 -5.25 -10.31 -12.56
N LEU A 119 -5.54 -10.47 -11.26
CA LEU A 119 -4.51 -10.45 -10.22
C LEU A 119 -3.45 -11.53 -10.44
N LYS A 120 -3.84 -12.73 -10.88
CA LYS A 120 -2.89 -13.80 -11.19
C LYS A 120 -1.99 -13.46 -12.37
N VAL A 121 -2.52 -12.80 -13.41
CA VAL A 121 -1.71 -12.33 -14.55
C VAL A 121 -0.72 -11.24 -14.12
N LEU A 122 -1.17 -10.28 -13.30
CA LEU A 122 -0.31 -9.22 -12.75
C LEU A 122 0.80 -9.78 -11.82
N GLU A 123 0.49 -10.82 -11.05
CA GLU A 123 1.48 -11.55 -10.25
C GLU A 123 2.48 -12.32 -11.12
N GLN A 124 2.01 -12.99 -12.18
CA GLN A 124 2.89 -13.70 -13.13
C GLN A 124 3.85 -12.76 -13.86
N ARG A 125 3.39 -11.55 -14.19
CA ARG A 125 4.19 -10.48 -14.79
C ARG A 125 5.14 -9.80 -13.79
N LYS A 126 5.12 -10.18 -12.51
CA LYS A 126 5.88 -9.56 -11.41
C LYS A 126 5.65 -8.06 -11.26
N LEU A 127 4.45 -7.58 -11.57
CA LEU A 127 4.06 -6.18 -11.36
C LEU A 127 3.46 -5.96 -9.97
N VAL A 128 2.78 -6.99 -9.46
CA VAL A 128 2.09 -7.02 -8.17
C VAL A 128 2.56 -8.24 -7.39
N LYS A 129 2.60 -8.13 -6.07
CA LYS A 129 2.78 -9.25 -5.15
C LYS A 129 1.65 -9.30 -4.13
N SER A 130 1.28 -10.51 -3.72
CA SER A 130 0.36 -10.72 -2.61
C SER A 130 1.09 -10.87 -1.29
N ILE A 131 0.56 -10.23 -0.26
CA ILE A 131 1.03 -10.31 1.11
C ILE A 131 -0.16 -10.65 2.00
N LYS A 132 0.03 -11.57 2.93
CA LYS A 132 -0.94 -11.76 4.02
C LYS A 132 -0.47 -10.92 5.19
N ALA A 133 -1.36 -10.13 5.76
CA ALA A 133 -1.00 -9.30 6.90
C ALA A 133 -0.84 -10.15 8.16
N VAL A 134 0.20 -9.90 8.95
CA VAL A 134 0.42 -10.56 10.24
C VAL A 134 -0.77 -10.31 11.17
N GLY A 135 -1.21 -11.36 11.86
CA GLY A 135 -2.37 -11.30 12.76
C GLY A 135 -3.74 -11.31 12.06
N THR A 136 -3.79 -11.36 10.71
CA THR A 136 -5.05 -11.51 9.98
C THR A 136 -4.95 -12.59 8.90
N THR A 137 -6.08 -13.18 8.53
CA THR A 137 -6.16 -14.11 7.38
C THR A 137 -6.38 -13.39 6.05
N LYS A 138 -6.40 -12.06 6.04
CA LYS A 138 -6.75 -11.26 4.87
C LYS A 138 -5.54 -11.09 3.95
N LYS A 139 -5.77 -11.24 2.64
CA LYS A 139 -4.78 -10.97 1.60
C LYS A 139 -4.83 -9.51 1.17
N CYS A 140 -3.66 -8.90 1.16
CA CYS A 140 -3.36 -7.58 0.66
C CYS A 140 -2.52 -7.71 -0.62
N TYR A 141 -2.70 -6.80 -1.57
CA TYR A 141 -1.89 -6.70 -2.78
C TYR A 141 -1.13 -5.39 -2.78
N MET A 142 0.11 -5.44 -3.26
CA MET A 142 0.96 -4.26 -3.41
C MET A 142 1.88 -4.40 -4.61
N LEU A 143 2.52 -3.31 -5.03
CA LEU A 143 3.50 -3.33 -6.11
C LEU A 143 4.70 -4.23 -5.76
N TYR A 144 5.27 -4.88 -6.77
CA TYR A 144 6.37 -5.82 -6.59
C TYR A 144 7.60 -5.18 -5.94
N ASP A 145 7.99 -3.99 -6.43
CA ASP A 145 9.17 -3.26 -5.97
C ASP A 145 8.96 -2.53 -4.63
N MET A 146 7.72 -2.46 -4.14
CA MET A 146 7.41 -1.74 -2.91
C MET A 146 7.62 -2.60 -1.66
N VAL A 147 8.24 -2.02 -0.64
CA VAL A 147 8.40 -2.67 0.68
C VAL A 147 7.14 -2.46 1.49
N ALA A 148 6.62 -3.55 2.06
CA ALA A 148 5.45 -3.52 2.93
C ALA A 148 5.76 -2.80 4.24
N ASP A 149 4.76 -2.12 4.78
CA ASP A 149 4.88 -1.48 6.07
C ASP A 149 5.10 -2.50 7.21
N GLU A 150 5.79 -2.10 8.28
CA GLU A 150 6.03 -2.96 9.45
C GLU A 150 4.71 -3.36 10.12
N SER A 151 3.71 -2.49 10.04
CA SER A 151 2.35 -2.76 10.51
C SER A 151 1.70 -3.96 9.80
N LEU A 152 2.09 -4.24 8.55
CA LEU A 152 1.58 -5.35 7.75
C LEU A 152 2.42 -6.63 7.96
N THR A 153 3.74 -6.48 8.14
CA THR A 153 4.71 -7.57 8.20
C THR A 153 5.04 -8.03 9.61
N GLY A 154 4.66 -7.27 10.64
CA GLY A 154 5.00 -7.55 12.04
C GLY A 154 6.42 -7.13 12.43
N GLY A 155 7.18 -6.53 11.52
CA GLY A 155 8.57 -6.11 11.76
C GLY A 155 9.55 -7.29 11.84
N THR A 156 10.70 -7.07 12.47
CA THR A 156 11.84 -8.02 12.45
C THR A 156 11.60 -9.33 13.19
N PHE A 157 10.58 -9.41 14.05
CA PHE A 157 10.24 -10.62 14.81
C PHE A 157 9.45 -11.63 13.99
N TYR A 158 8.96 -11.25 12.81
CA TYR A 158 8.16 -12.10 11.96
C TYR A 158 8.90 -12.43 10.67
N SER A 159 8.97 -13.71 10.35
CA SER A 159 9.48 -14.23 9.10
C SER A 159 8.38 -15.06 8.44
N ASP A 160 8.10 -14.82 7.16
CA ASP A 160 7.03 -15.50 6.41
C ASP A 160 5.65 -15.50 7.12
N GLN A 161 5.34 -14.41 7.82
CA GLN A 161 4.10 -14.21 8.59
C GLN A 161 3.96 -15.09 9.84
N GLN A 162 5.02 -15.78 10.24
CA GLN A 162 5.12 -16.53 11.49
C GLN A 162 6.04 -15.77 12.44
N LEU A 163 5.72 -15.81 13.74
CA LEU A 163 6.66 -15.33 14.75
C LEU A 163 7.87 -16.24 14.73
N ASP A 164 9.07 -15.67 14.55
CA ASP A 164 10.30 -16.43 14.64
C ASP A 164 10.62 -16.70 16.13
N SER A 165 10.03 -17.78 16.66
CA SER A 165 10.18 -18.15 18.06
C SER A 165 11.63 -18.46 18.41
N GLN A 166 12.41 -19.02 17.47
CA GLN A 166 13.83 -19.30 17.70
C GLN A 166 14.64 -18.01 17.83
N PHE A 167 14.34 -17.01 17.01
CA PHE A 167 14.96 -15.69 17.13
C PHE A 167 14.61 -15.03 18.47
N VAL A 168 13.33 -15.06 18.86
CA VAL A 168 12.86 -14.51 20.15
C VAL A 168 13.52 -15.23 21.33
N GLU A 169 13.57 -16.57 21.31
CA GLU A 169 14.23 -17.38 22.35
C GLU A 169 15.73 -17.10 22.43
N THR A 170 16.40 -16.97 21.30
CA THR A 170 17.84 -16.64 21.24
C THR A 170 18.08 -15.25 21.84
N LEU A 171 17.28 -14.27 21.48
CA LEU A 171 17.33 -12.92 22.07
C LEU A 171 17.11 -12.96 23.59
N ALA A 172 16.11 -13.72 24.05
CA ALA A 172 15.84 -13.89 25.47
C ALA A 172 17.04 -14.54 26.19
N HIS A 173 17.63 -15.59 25.63
CA HIS A 173 18.83 -16.23 26.17
C HIS A 173 20.01 -15.27 26.24
N ILE A 174 20.24 -14.47 25.20
CA ILE A 174 21.31 -13.45 25.19
C ILE A 174 21.06 -12.42 26.30
N CYS A 175 19.84 -11.90 26.43
CA CYS A 175 19.49 -10.96 27.49
C CYS A 175 19.75 -11.54 28.89
N VAL A 176 19.32 -12.78 29.13
CA VAL A 176 19.56 -13.48 30.41
C VAL A 176 21.05 -13.69 30.65
N ALA A 177 21.80 -14.13 29.64
CA ALA A 177 23.24 -14.33 29.74
C ALA A 177 23.97 -13.02 30.06
N MET A 178 23.59 -11.91 29.42
CA MET A 178 24.16 -10.59 29.72
C MET A 178 23.89 -10.17 31.17
N LEU A 179 22.66 -10.35 31.66
CA LEU A 179 22.31 -10.05 33.05
C LEU A 179 23.13 -10.89 34.04
N GLN A 180 23.29 -12.19 33.77
CA GLN A 180 24.11 -13.08 34.59
C GLN A 180 25.59 -12.70 34.59
N ILE A 181 26.13 -12.26 33.45
CA ILE A 181 27.52 -11.77 33.35
C ILE A 181 27.68 -10.51 34.21
N ILE A 182 26.76 -9.56 34.10
CA ILE A 182 26.76 -8.33 34.90
C ILE A 182 26.66 -8.66 36.39
N GLU A 183 25.77 -9.58 36.78
CA GLU A 183 25.62 -10.00 38.18
C GLU A 183 26.90 -10.64 38.73
N LYS A 184 27.52 -11.56 37.99
CA LYS A 184 28.80 -12.18 38.39
C LYS A 184 29.91 -11.15 38.51
N ALA A 185 29.98 -10.18 37.60
CA ALA A 185 30.96 -9.10 37.67
C ALA A 185 30.75 -8.25 38.95
N LEU A 186 29.51 -7.91 39.28
CA LEU A 186 29.18 -7.17 40.51
C LEU A 186 29.52 -7.99 41.77
N GLN A 187 29.16 -9.28 41.82
CA GLN A 187 29.50 -10.15 42.95
C GLN A 187 31.02 -10.30 43.11
N SER A 188 31.77 -10.40 42.01
CA SER A 188 33.23 -10.48 42.06
C SER A 188 33.87 -9.21 42.63
N LYS A 189 33.35 -8.02 42.25
CA LYS A 189 33.79 -6.74 42.82
C LYS A 189 33.48 -6.64 44.32
N ARG A 190 32.29 -7.08 44.74
CA ARG A 190 31.91 -7.12 46.16
C ARG A 190 32.83 -7.99 46.98
N LYS A 191 33.07 -9.23 46.55
CA LYS A 191 33.99 -10.16 47.24
C LYS A 191 35.41 -9.60 47.31
N LEU A 192 35.90 -9.00 46.23
CA LEU A 192 37.21 -8.35 46.22
C LEU A 192 37.29 -7.18 47.23
N SER A 193 36.23 -6.37 47.34
CA SER A 193 36.13 -5.29 48.33
C SER A 193 36.13 -5.83 49.77
N GLU A 194 35.34 -6.89 50.02
CA GLU A 194 35.23 -7.56 51.33
C GLU A 194 36.55 -8.21 51.75
N ASP A 195 37.26 -8.86 50.82
CA ASP A 195 38.57 -9.48 51.08
C ASP A 195 39.66 -8.42 51.35
N ASN A 196 39.64 -7.30 50.61
CA ASN A 196 40.61 -6.22 50.78
C ASN A 196 40.39 -5.40 52.07
N HIS A 197 39.14 -5.30 52.55
CA HIS A 197 38.76 -4.51 53.73
C HIS A 197 38.24 -5.40 54.88
N LYS A 198 38.86 -6.57 55.06
CA LYS A 198 38.42 -7.61 56.01
C LYS A 198 38.29 -7.15 57.48
N ASN A 199 39.02 -6.11 57.86
CA ASN A 199 39.02 -5.54 59.22
C ASN A 199 38.19 -4.26 59.36
N ASP A 200 37.60 -3.75 58.26
CA ASP A 200 36.76 -2.54 58.25
C ASP A 200 35.48 -2.76 57.42
N PRO A 201 34.37 -3.17 58.06
CA PRO A 201 33.11 -3.44 57.39
C PRO A 201 32.46 -2.22 56.73
N SER A 202 32.78 -1.01 57.20
CA SER A 202 32.26 0.23 56.63
C SER A 202 32.96 0.53 55.30
N ALA A 203 34.29 0.41 55.25
CA ALA A 203 35.06 0.57 54.02
C ALA A 203 34.73 -0.52 52.98
N ALA A 204 34.56 -1.77 53.41
CA ALA A 204 34.16 -2.88 52.53
C ALA A 204 32.85 -2.59 51.77
N ARG A 205 31.88 -1.95 52.44
CA ARG A 205 30.56 -1.61 51.87
C ARG A 205 30.62 -0.39 50.95
N GLU A 206 31.50 0.56 51.22
CA GLU A 206 31.67 1.78 50.42
C GLU A 206 32.34 1.50 49.07
N PHE A 207 33.32 0.59 49.02
CA PHE A 207 34.05 0.21 47.78
C PHE A 207 33.42 -0.98 47.02
N ALA A 208 32.29 -1.51 47.48
CA ALA A 208 31.60 -2.69 46.93
C ALA A 208 30.60 -2.39 45.79
N PHE A 209 30.33 -1.12 45.49
CA PHE A 209 29.38 -0.68 44.46
C PHE A 209 30.09 -0.08 43.24
#